data_AF-A0A6B3GI08-F1
#
_entry.id   AF-A0A6B3GI08-F1
#
_cell.length_a   1.000
_cell.length_b   1.000
_cell.length_c   1.000
_cell.angle_alpha   90.00
_cell.angle_beta   90.00
_cell.angle_gamma   90.00
#
_symmetry.space_group_name_H-M   'P 1'
#
loop_
_entity.id
_entity.type
_entity.pdbx_description
1 polymer ?
#
loop_
_entity_poly.entity_id
_entity_poly.type
_entity_poly.pdbx_seq_one_letter_code
_entity_poly.pdbx_strand_id
1 'polypeptide(L)' 'MTTATNRQDFKVADLSLAPFGRKEITLAEHEMPGLMSIR' A
#
# COMPACT_ATOMS: atom_id res chain seq x y z
N MET A 1 -29.08 13.03 3.25
CA MET A 1 -28.32 12.22 2.27
C MET A 1 -26.88 12.70 2.36
N THR A 2 -25.89 12.00 2.92
CA THR A 2 -25.67 10.56 3.05
C THR A 2 -24.71 10.35 4.23
N THR A 3 -25.09 9.50 5.20
CA THR A 3 -24.23 9.07 6.31
C THR A 3 -23.13 8.16 5.77
N ALA A 4 -21.89 8.64 5.76
CA ALA A 4 -20.72 7.80 5.46
C ALA A 4 -20.53 6.79 6.59
N THR A 5 -20.94 5.55 6.35
CA THR A 5 -20.66 4.41 7.23
C THR A 5 -19.15 4.22 7.25
N ASN A 6 -18.52 4.64 8.34
CA ASN A 6 -17.06 4.61 8.53
C ASN A 6 -16.59 3.17 8.79
N ARG A 7 -16.79 2.30 7.79
CA ARG A 7 -16.33 0.92 7.81
C ARG A 7 -14.85 0.98 7.43
N GLN A 8 -13.98 0.76 8.41
CA GLN A 8 -12.54 0.66 8.14
C GLN A 8 -12.33 -0.59 7.27
N ASP A 9 -12.06 -0.39 5.98
CA ASP A 9 -11.89 -1.48 5.00
C ASP A 9 -10.62 -2.31 5.23
N PHE A 10 -9.76 -1.86 6.15
CA PHE A 10 -8.47 -2.47 6.44
C PHE A 10 -8.26 -2.61 7.95
N LYS A 11 -7.55 -3.68 8.33
CA LYS A 11 -7.06 -3.90 9.69
C LYS A 11 -5.54 -4.06 9.64
N VAL A 12 -4.83 -2.99 9.94
CA VAL A 12 -3.35 -2.94 9.93
C VAL A 12 -2.83 -2.59 11.31
N ALA A 13 -1.58 -2.95 11.60
CA ALA A 13 -0.96 -2.70 12.90
C ALA A 13 -0.70 -1.21 13.14
N ASP A 14 -0.16 -0.50 12.16
CA ASP A 14 0.09 0.94 12.23
C ASP A 14 0.05 1.57 10.83
N LEU A 15 -0.78 2.59 10.66
CA LEU A 15 -0.92 3.33 9.41
C LEU A 15 0.21 4.35 9.22
N SER A 16 0.89 4.76 10.29
CA SER A 16 1.99 5.73 10.26
C SER A 16 3.21 5.22 9.47
N LEU A 17 3.34 3.90 9.33
CA LEU A 17 4.42 3.24 8.58
C LEU A 17 4.21 3.26 7.06
N ALA A 18 3.05 3.74 6.57
CA ALA A 18 2.75 3.78 5.14
C ALA A 18 3.83 4.51 4.30
N PRO A 19 4.37 5.68 4.70
CA PRO A 19 5.41 6.35 3.92
C PRO A 19 6.71 5.55 3.82
N PHE A 20 7.05 4.81 4.87
CA PHE A 20 8.24 3.95 4.88
C PHE A 20 8.03 2.73 3.99
N GLY A 21 6.92 2.00 4.17
CA GLY A 21 6.61 0.83 3.35
C GLY A 21 6.52 1.17 1.85
N ARG A 22 6.03 2.37 1.48
CA ARG A 22 6.03 2.82 0.08
C ARG A 22 7.44 2.99 -0.49
N LYS A 23 8.39 3.52 0.29
CA LYS A 23 9.78 3.66 -0.14
C LYS A 23 10.43 2.30 -0.39
N GLU A 24 10.20 1.34 0.51
CA GLU A 24 10.73 -0.01 0.36
C GLU A 24 10.12 -0.73 -0.84
N ILE A 25 8.81 -0.58 -1.07
CA ILE A 25 8.15 -1.14 -2.26
C ILE A 25 8.84 -0.60 -3.51
N THR A 26 9.01 0.72 -3.66
CA THR A 26 9.68 1.31 -4.83
C THR A 26 11.11 0.80 -5.02
N LEU A 27 11.86 0.58 -3.94
CA LEU A 27 13.18 -0.02 -4.04
C LEU A 27 13.10 -1.46 -4.57
N ALA A 28 12.19 -2.26 -4.02
CA ALA A 28 11.97 -3.65 -4.43
C ALA A 28 11.47 -3.79 -5.88
N GLU A 29 10.72 -2.81 -6.42
CA GLU A 29 10.28 -2.83 -7.82
C GLU A 29 11.47 -2.92 -8.79
N HIS A 30 12.59 -2.27 -8.47
CA HIS A 30 13.81 -2.30 -9.29
C HIS A 30 14.50 -3.67 -9.27
N GLU A 31 14.35 -4.42 -8.17
CA GLU A 31 14.91 -5.76 -8.01
C GLU A 31 13.97 -6.87 -8.51
N MET A 32 12.73 -6.51 -8.86
CA MET A 32 11.68 -7.44 -9.32
C MET A 32 11.26 -7.16 -10.77
N PRO A 33 12.16 -7.30 -11.76
CA PRO A 33 11.87 -6.95 -13.16
C PRO A 33 10.75 -7.80 -13.77
N GLY A 34 10.58 -9.05 -13.32
CA GLY A 34 9.53 -9.95 -13.81
C GLY A 34 8.11 -9.47 -13.48
N LEU A 35 7.88 -8.97 -12.27
CA LEU A 35 6.58 -8.40 -11.87
C LEU A 35 6.33 -7.07 -12.60
N MET A 36 7.37 -6.25 -12.75
CA MET A 36 7.27 -4.99 -13.49
C MET A 36 7.02 -5.19 -14.99
N SER A 37 7.48 -6.30 -15.56
CA SER A 37 7.25 -6.63 -16.97
C SER A 37 5.82 -7.06 -17.28
N ILE A 38 5.07 -7.53 -16.28
CA ILE A 38 3.68 -7.99 -16.42
C ILE A 38 2.66 -6.87 -16.14
N ARG A 39 3.11 -5.80 -15.47
CA ARG A 39 2.29 -4.64 -15.10
C ARG A 39 1.82 -3.84 -16.31
#